data_AF-A0A1L9VEL0-F1
#
_entry.id   AF-A0A1L9VEL0-F1
#
_cell.length_a   1.000
_cell.length_b   1.000
_cell.length_c   1.000
_cell.angle_alpha   90.00
_cell.angle_beta   90.00
_cell.angle_gamma   90.00
#
_symmetry.space_group_name_H-M   'P 1'
#
loop_
_entity.id
_entity.type
_entity.pdbx_description
1 polymer ?
#
loop_
_entity_poly.entity_id
_entity_poly.type
_entity_poly.pdbx_seq_one_letter_code
_entity_poly.pdbx_strand_id
1 'polypeptide(L)'
;MAEHLTSLKSLKWVLLEEFWSDEDIQSWQQTLLTPSKIEIPQNLITMDKTVHAAWDNYTFALKHIQTTPDQKTMELEFHWLHIRPRGTGLISLLEMPDLPPNNFSGRGNLRFWDCLTERKICSGDTVVLRTEDPDKFPLPSEELLKMQWHLNRVAALSGASEVLDFHRQEDNPFTVH
;
A
#
# COMPACT_ATOMS: atom_id res chain seq x y z
N MET A 1 17.36 -20.33 18.47
CA MET A 1 17.26 -18.90 18.05
C MET A 1 17.05 -18.76 16.55
N ALA A 2 17.86 -19.39 15.68
CA ALA A 2 17.64 -19.39 14.22
C ALA A 2 16.40 -20.22 13.78
N GLU A 3 16.13 -21.35 14.43
CA GLU A 3 14.95 -22.19 14.13
C GLU A 3 13.62 -21.51 14.46
N HIS A 4 13.57 -20.74 15.54
CA HIS A 4 12.35 -20.05 15.99
C HIS A 4 11.96 -18.88 15.06
N LEU A 5 12.94 -18.23 14.44
CA LEU A 5 12.74 -17.21 13.39
C LEU A 5 12.31 -17.83 12.04
N THR A 6 12.71 -19.08 11.78
CA THR A 6 12.30 -19.81 10.57
C THR A 6 10.85 -20.30 10.69
N SER A 7 10.44 -20.75 11.88
CA SER A 7 9.06 -21.15 12.20
C SER A 7 8.05 -19.99 12.20
N LEU A 8 8.45 -18.78 12.64
CA LEU A 8 7.61 -17.58 12.55
C LEU A 8 7.50 -17.04 11.12
N LYS A 9 8.52 -17.26 10.27
CA LYS A 9 8.44 -16.96 8.84
C LYS A 9 7.50 -17.93 8.12
N SER A 10 7.49 -19.22 8.47
CA SER A 10 6.60 -20.20 7.83
C SER A 10 5.12 -19.98 8.17
N LEU A 11 4.80 -19.63 9.42
CA LEU A 11 3.40 -19.43 9.84
C LEU A 11 2.69 -18.29 9.08
N LYS A 12 3.42 -17.27 8.62
CA LYS A 12 2.84 -16.15 7.87
C LYS A 12 2.51 -16.51 6.43
N TRP A 13 3.31 -17.36 5.78
CA TRP A 13 3.07 -17.81 4.42
C TRP A 13 1.94 -18.83 4.34
N VAL A 14 1.85 -19.74 5.32
CA VAL A 14 0.73 -20.70 5.42
C VAL A 14 -0.62 -19.98 5.42
N LEU A 15 -0.74 -18.85 6.13
CA LEU A 15 -1.98 -18.07 6.11
C LEU A 15 -2.28 -17.44 4.74
N LEU A 16 -1.27 -17.07 3.97
CA LEU A 16 -1.48 -16.53 2.62
C LEU A 16 -1.85 -17.65 1.64
N GLU A 17 -1.26 -18.85 1.79
CA GLU A 17 -1.55 -20.04 0.98
C GLU A 17 -3.03 -20.48 1.08
N GLU A 18 -3.74 -20.14 2.16
CA GLU A 18 -5.18 -20.41 2.30
C GLU A 18 -6.07 -19.49 1.44
N PHE A 19 -5.57 -18.33 0.99
CA PHE A 19 -6.38 -17.31 0.29
C PHE A 19 -5.91 -16.99 -1.13
N TRP A 20 -4.65 -17.27 -1.47
CA TRP A 20 -4.06 -16.99 -2.79
C TRP A 20 -3.51 -18.26 -3.43
N SER A 21 -3.35 -18.24 -4.76
CA SER A 21 -2.88 -19.40 -5.49
C SER A 21 -1.41 -19.70 -5.18
N ASP A 22 -1.01 -20.97 -5.32
CA ASP A 22 0.40 -21.38 -5.20
C ASP A 22 1.32 -20.55 -6.12
N GLU A 23 0.83 -20.16 -7.30
CA GLU A 23 1.55 -19.33 -8.26
C GLU A 23 1.80 -17.92 -7.70
N ASP A 24 0.77 -17.27 -7.14
CA ASP A 24 0.90 -15.95 -6.50
C ASP A 24 1.89 -16.00 -5.33
N ILE A 25 1.75 -17.02 -4.46
CA ILE A 25 2.60 -17.18 -3.28
C ILE A 25 4.07 -17.39 -3.69
N GLN A 26 4.32 -18.28 -4.65
CA GLN A 26 5.67 -18.54 -5.14
C GLN A 26 6.29 -17.30 -5.80
N SER A 27 5.50 -16.57 -6.59
CA SER A 27 5.92 -15.31 -7.21
C SER A 27 6.35 -14.26 -6.16
N TRP A 28 5.53 -14.08 -5.11
CA TRP A 28 5.83 -13.14 -4.03
C TRP A 28 7.04 -13.58 -3.21
N GLN A 29 7.14 -14.87 -2.87
CA GLN A 29 8.29 -15.43 -2.16
C GLN A 29 9.57 -15.27 -2.96
N GLN A 30 9.56 -15.57 -4.26
CA GLN A 30 10.72 -15.41 -5.13
C GLN A 30 11.16 -13.95 -5.20
N THR A 31 10.22 -13.03 -5.23
CA THR A 31 10.54 -11.60 -5.31
C THR A 31 11.12 -11.06 -4.00
N LEU A 32 10.56 -11.44 -2.84
CA LEU A 32 10.97 -10.92 -1.52
C LEU A 32 12.12 -11.68 -0.86
N LEU A 33 12.19 -13.00 -1.05
CA LEU A 33 13.17 -13.84 -0.35
C LEU A 33 14.49 -13.98 -1.10
N THR A 34 14.59 -13.43 -2.32
CA THR A 34 15.86 -13.33 -3.02
C THR A 34 16.69 -12.20 -2.38
N PRO A 35 17.79 -12.49 -1.64
CA PRO A 35 18.48 -11.48 -0.85
C PRO A 35 19.05 -10.32 -1.67
N SER A 36 19.36 -10.56 -2.95
CA SER A 36 19.83 -9.54 -3.88
C SER A 36 18.73 -8.60 -4.41
N LYS A 37 17.46 -8.80 -4.01
CA LYS A 37 16.30 -8.07 -4.52
C LYS A 37 15.58 -7.19 -3.48
N ILE A 38 16.13 -7.03 -2.29
CA ILE A 38 15.45 -6.28 -1.21
C ILE A 38 15.58 -4.76 -1.40
N GLU A 39 16.70 -4.26 -1.91
CA GLU A 39 16.95 -2.82 -2.14
C GLU A 39 17.22 -2.51 -3.61
N ILE A 40 16.42 -3.11 -4.51
CA ILE A 40 16.49 -2.80 -5.94
C ILE A 40 15.39 -1.81 -6.32
N PRO A 41 15.56 -1.00 -7.39
CA PRO A 41 14.54 -0.04 -7.82
C PRO A 41 13.14 -0.64 -8.00
N GLN A 42 13.05 -1.91 -8.41
CA GLN A 42 11.80 -2.63 -8.56
C GLN A 42 11.03 -2.86 -7.25
N ASN A 43 11.68 -2.68 -6.09
CA ASN A 43 11.06 -2.78 -4.77
C ASN A 43 10.80 -1.39 -4.13
N LEU A 44 11.04 -0.30 -4.86
CA LEU A 44 10.95 1.05 -4.31
C LEU A 44 9.97 1.90 -5.11
N ILE A 45 9.13 2.64 -4.39
CA ILE A 45 8.28 3.69 -4.95
C ILE A 45 8.59 4.96 -4.16
N THR A 46 9.07 5.98 -4.86
CA THR A 46 9.31 7.28 -4.23
C THR A 46 7.99 8.02 -4.04
N MET A 47 7.78 8.53 -2.83
CA MET A 47 6.57 9.26 -2.46
C MET A 47 6.95 10.53 -1.66
N ASP A 48 6.10 11.55 -1.71
CA ASP A 48 6.18 12.64 -0.73
C ASP A 48 6.03 12.08 0.69
N LYS A 49 6.63 12.74 1.69
CA LYS A 49 6.59 12.31 3.09
C LYS A 49 5.17 12.02 3.59
N THR A 50 4.20 12.86 3.23
CA THR A 50 2.80 12.72 3.66
C THR A 50 2.12 11.55 2.96
N VAL A 51 2.44 11.35 1.67
CA VAL A 51 1.93 10.24 0.87
C VAL A 51 2.51 8.91 1.36
N HIS A 52 3.81 8.87 1.65
CA HIS A 52 4.47 7.71 2.23
C HIS A 52 3.85 7.32 3.59
N ALA A 53 3.63 8.30 4.47
CA ALA A 53 2.96 8.04 5.75
C ALA A 53 1.55 7.49 5.56
N ALA A 54 0.78 8.01 4.59
CA ALA A 54 -0.55 7.49 4.28
C ALA A 54 -0.51 6.05 3.71
N TRP A 55 0.55 5.70 2.97
CA TRP A 55 0.79 4.35 2.46
C TRP A 55 1.08 3.36 3.59
N ASP A 56 2.02 3.71 4.48
CA ASP A 56 2.40 2.88 5.64
C ASP A 56 1.24 2.64 6.61
N ASN A 57 0.31 3.60 6.68
CA ASN A 57 -0.87 3.53 7.51
C ASN A 57 -2.10 2.97 6.78
N TYR A 58 -1.90 2.34 5.62
CA TYR A 58 -2.94 1.66 4.85
C TYR A 58 -4.14 2.56 4.54
N THR A 59 -3.91 3.86 4.34
CA THR A 59 -4.97 4.86 4.07
C THR A 59 -5.38 4.84 2.59
N PHE A 60 -4.50 4.35 1.72
CA PHE A 60 -4.80 4.10 0.31
C PHE A 60 -4.04 2.86 -0.19
N ALA A 61 -4.41 2.37 -1.37
CA ALA A 61 -3.67 1.34 -2.09
C ALA A 61 -3.63 1.65 -3.59
N LEU A 62 -2.63 1.08 -4.27
CA LEU A 62 -2.51 1.14 -5.72
C LEU A 62 -2.79 -0.25 -6.27
N LYS A 63 -3.71 -0.34 -7.23
CA LYS A 63 -4.00 -1.56 -7.96
C LYS A 63 -3.29 -1.50 -9.30
N HIS A 64 -2.48 -2.51 -9.61
CA HIS A 64 -1.91 -2.64 -10.95
C HIS A 64 -3.02 -2.90 -11.98
N ILE A 65 -2.99 -2.17 -13.10
CA ILE A 65 -3.92 -2.31 -14.22
C ILE A 65 -3.23 -2.96 -15.40
N GLN A 66 -2.11 -2.38 -15.84
CA GLN A 66 -1.32 -2.92 -16.95
C GLN A 66 0.09 -2.35 -16.97
N THR A 67 0.98 -3.08 -17.63
CA THR A 67 2.33 -2.64 -17.99
C THR A 67 2.46 -2.73 -19.51
N THR A 68 3.03 -1.71 -20.15
CA THR A 68 3.25 -1.74 -21.60
C THR A 68 4.28 -2.81 -21.97
N PRO A 69 4.21 -3.40 -23.18
CA PRO A 69 5.13 -4.46 -23.60
C PRO A 69 6.61 -4.05 -23.60
N ASP A 70 6.90 -2.76 -23.78
CA ASP A 70 8.25 -2.18 -23.71
C ASP A 70 8.73 -1.93 -22.27
N GLN A 71 7.91 -2.24 -21.27
CA GLN A 71 8.15 -2.05 -19.83
C GLN A 71 8.42 -0.59 -19.42
N LYS A 72 8.10 0.38 -20.28
CA LYS A 72 8.37 1.80 -20.01
C LYS A 72 7.25 2.51 -19.28
N THR A 73 6.04 1.96 -19.31
CA THR A 73 4.86 2.56 -18.69
C THR A 73 4.10 1.52 -17.88
N MET A 74 3.72 1.88 -16.66
CA MET A 74 2.84 1.09 -15.80
C MET A 74 1.68 1.97 -15.34
N GLU A 75 0.47 1.46 -15.52
CA GLU A 75 -0.75 2.12 -15.08
C GLU A 75 -1.26 1.47 -13.80
N LEU A 76 -1.49 2.32 -12.81
CA LEU A 76 -2.01 1.97 -11.50
C LEU A 76 -3.33 2.70 -11.28
N GLU A 77 -4.28 2.06 -10.63
CA GLU A 77 -5.53 2.67 -10.18
C GLU A 77 -5.44 2.97 -8.68
N PHE A 78 -5.66 4.24 -8.32
CA PHE A 78 -5.60 4.71 -6.94
C PHE A 78 -6.90 4.37 -6.20
N HIS A 79 -6.81 3.93 -4.96
CA HIS A 79 -7.97 3.67 -4.09
C HIS A 79 -7.75 4.19 -2.68
N TRP A 80 -8.61 5.12 -2.25
CA TRP A 80 -8.75 5.43 -0.83
C TRP A 80 -9.32 4.23 -0.08
N LEU A 81 -8.65 3.82 1.00
CA LEU A 81 -9.08 2.75 1.89
C LEU A 81 -9.75 3.36 3.11
N HIS A 82 -10.99 2.95 3.40
CA HIS A 82 -11.67 3.36 4.61
C HIS A 82 -11.47 2.29 5.68
N ILE A 83 -10.86 2.69 6.79
CA ILE A 83 -10.79 1.86 7.97
C ILE A 83 -12.16 1.92 8.62
N ARG A 84 -12.83 0.77 8.78
CA ARG A 84 -13.95 0.73 9.69
C ARG A 84 -13.38 1.06 11.08
N PRO A 85 -13.84 2.13 11.76
CA PRO A 85 -13.49 2.31 13.17
C PRO A 85 -13.82 1.00 13.87
N ARG A 86 -12.95 0.51 14.78
CA ARG A 86 -13.24 -0.70 15.54
C ARG A 86 -14.59 -0.52 16.22
N GLY A 87 -15.64 -1.11 15.63
CA GLY A 87 -16.97 -1.09 16.18
C GLY A 87 -16.91 -1.88 17.47
N THR A 88 -17.42 -1.32 18.56
CA THR A 88 -17.60 -2.04 19.82
C THR A 88 -18.74 -3.07 19.75
N GLY A 89 -19.36 -3.25 18.58
CA GLY A 89 -20.49 -4.15 18.34
C GLY A 89 -20.15 -5.36 17.48
N LEU A 90 -20.99 -6.38 17.55
CA LEU A 90 -20.92 -7.56 16.68
C LEU A 90 -21.15 -7.12 15.22
N ILE A 91 -20.20 -7.43 14.35
CA ILE A 91 -20.32 -7.25 12.90
C ILE A 91 -20.81 -8.57 12.31
N SER A 92 -21.80 -8.52 11.41
CA SER A 92 -22.23 -9.71 10.69
C SER A 92 -21.13 -10.17 9.74
N LEU A 93 -20.71 -11.43 9.84
CA LEU A 93 -19.73 -12.03 8.91
C LEU A 93 -20.23 -12.06 7.46
N LEU A 94 -21.53 -11.88 7.23
CA LEU A 94 -22.16 -11.84 5.91
C LEU A 94 -22.33 -10.42 5.39
N GLU A 95 -22.05 -9.40 6.21
CA GLU A 95 -22.10 -8.02 5.77
C GLU A 95 -20.91 -7.75 4.83
N MET A 96 -21.21 -7.44 3.57
CA MET A 96 -20.19 -7.06 2.62
C MET A 96 -19.55 -5.74 3.07
N PRO A 97 -18.21 -5.68 3.20
CA PRO A 97 -17.56 -4.43 3.55
C PRO A 97 -17.78 -3.41 2.42
N ASP A 98 -18.52 -2.35 2.72
CA ASP A 98 -18.67 -1.21 1.81
C ASP A 98 -17.32 -0.59 1.48
N LEU A 99 -16.92 -0.69 0.22
CA LEU A 99 -15.87 0.12 -0.41
C LEU A 99 -16.55 1.00 -1.46
N PRO A 100 -17.11 2.16 -1.09
CA PRO A 100 -17.80 3.01 -2.04
C PRO A 100 -16.84 3.38 -3.18
N PRO A 101 -17.26 3.24 -4.44
CA PRO A 101 -16.40 3.55 -5.59
C PRO A 101 -15.99 5.04 -5.62
N ASN A 102 -16.79 5.92 -5.00
CA ASN A 102 -16.57 7.36 -4.95
C ASN A 102 -16.03 7.83 -3.59
N ASN A 103 -15.02 7.15 -3.06
CA ASN A 103 -14.29 7.69 -1.93
C ASN A 103 -13.43 8.87 -2.40
N PHE A 104 -13.71 10.04 -1.84
CA PHE A 104 -13.08 11.31 -2.21
C PHE A 104 -11.94 11.74 -1.27
N SER A 105 -11.70 10.98 -0.20
CA SER A 105 -10.71 11.28 0.83
C SER A 105 -10.41 10.03 1.66
N GLY A 106 -9.20 10.00 2.21
CA GLY A 106 -8.78 9.05 3.23
C GLY A 106 -9.28 9.42 4.63
N ARG A 107 -8.76 8.70 5.63
CA ARG A 107 -9.03 8.95 7.05
C ARG A 107 -8.72 10.41 7.43
N GLY A 108 -9.50 10.98 8.37
CA GLY A 108 -9.31 12.36 8.83
C GLY A 108 -9.57 13.41 7.74
N ASN A 109 -10.30 13.05 6.68
CA ASN A 109 -10.48 13.88 5.49
C ASN A 109 -9.18 14.19 4.74
N LEU A 110 -8.16 13.33 4.85
CA LEU A 110 -6.94 13.44 4.05
C LEU A 110 -7.30 13.40 2.56
N ARG A 111 -6.73 14.33 1.79
CA ARG A 111 -6.95 14.45 0.36
C ARG A 111 -5.60 14.72 -0.30
N PHE A 112 -5.43 14.15 -1.49
CA PHE A 112 -4.30 14.45 -2.35
C PHE A 112 -4.76 15.26 -3.55
N TRP A 113 -3.86 16.10 -4.05
CA TRP A 113 -4.06 16.86 -5.27
C TRP A 113 -2.92 16.53 -6.22
N ASP A 114 -3.28 16.34 -7.49
CA ASP A 114 -2.33 16.40 -8.58
C ASP A 114 -1.86 17.85 -8.74
N CYS A 115 -0.59 18.09 -8.44
CA CYS A 115 0.01 19.43 -8.49
C CYS A 115 0.09 20.00 -9.91
N LEU A 116 0.00 19.17 -10.95
CA LEU A 116 0.07 19.63 -12.34
C LEU A 116 -1.31 20.03 -12.87
N THR A 117 -2.32 19.21 -12.62
CA THR A 117 -3.68 19.47 -13.11
C THR A 117 -4.55 20.25 -12.13
N GLU A 118 -4.05 20.45 -10.90
CA GLU A 118 -4.77 21.05 -9.75
C GLU A 118 -6.05 20.30 -9.38
N ARG A 119 -6.14 19.02 -9.75
CA ARG A 119 -7.32 18.18 -9.47
C ARG A 119 -7.11 17.34 -8.24
N LYS A 120 -8.20 17.14 -7.50
CA LYS A 120 -8.23 16.23 -6.35
C LYS A 120 -8.16 14.79 -6.85
N ILE A 121 -7.28 13.99 -6.25
CA ILE A 121 -7.16 12.55 -6.52
C ILE A 121 -8.25 11.78 -5.77
N CYS A 122 -9.00 10.98 -6.52
CA CYS A 122 -10.14 10.18 -6.07
C CYS A 122 -9.88 8.69 -6.28
N SER A 123 -10.64 7.83 -5.60
CA SER A 123 -10.64 6.40 -5.94
C SER A 123 -11.06 6.19 -7.39
N GLY A 124 -10.35 5.31 -8.10
CA GLY A 124 -10.52 5.07 -9.54
C GLY A 124 -9.64 5.94 -10.44
N ASP A 125 -8.95 6.95 -9.91
CA ASP A 125 -8.03 7.75 -10.72
C ASP A 125 -6.78 6.94 -11.11
N THR A 126 -6.29 7.16 -12.33
CA THR A 126 -5.10 6.48 -12.85
C THR A 126 -3.82 7.24 -12.49
N VAL A 127 -2.88 6.54 -11.87
CA VAL A 127 -1.49 6.98 -11.63
C VAL A 127 -0.59 6.24 -12.61
N VAL A 128 0.22 7.00 -13.37
CA VAL A 128 1.09 6.43 -14.41
C VAL A 128 2.54 6.54 -13.97
N LEU A 129 3.22 5.41 -13.85
CA LEU A 129 4.66 5.34 -13.65
C LEU A 129 5.36 5.21 -15.00
N ARG A 130 6.46 5.94 -15.20
CA ARG A 130 7.21 5.97 -16.46
C ARG A 130 8.70 5.82 -16.21
N THR A 131 9.37 5.14 -17.12
CA THR A 131 10.83 5.09 -17.22
C THR A 131 11.27 5.21 -18.67
N GLU A 132 12.39 5.89 -18.91
CA GLU A 132 12.99 5.98 -20.25
C GLU A 132 13.85 4.77 -20.59
N ASP A 133 14.42 4.13 -19.56
CA ASP A 133 15.38 3.04 -19.63
C ASP A 133 14.95 1.93 -18.65
N PRO A 134 14.15 0.94 -19.11
CA PRO A 134 13.64 -0.12 -18.24
C PRO A 134 14.73 -1.08 -17.77
N ASP A 135 15.89 -1.15 -18.44
CA ASP A 135 16.99 -2.02 -18.04
C ASP A 135 17.77 -1.40 -16.87
N LYS A 136 17.99 -0.09 -16.91
CA LYS A 136 18.74 0.64 -15.87
C LYS A 136 17.87 1.16 -14.73
N PHE A 137 16.65 1.60 -15.06
CA PHE A 137 15.66 2.16 -14.13
C PHE A 137 14.31 1.45 -14.29
N PRO A 138 14.26 0.16 -13.95
CA PRO A 138 13.06 -0.64 -14.10
C PRO A 138 11.94 -0.10 -13.21
N LEU A 139 10.70 -0.25 -13.69
CA LEU A 139 9.50 0.06 -12.91
C LEU A 139 9.36 -0.91 -11.71
N PRO A 140 8.54 -0.53 -10.70
CA PRO A 140 8.23 -1.42 -9.58
C PRO A 140 7.70 -2.78 -10.03
N SER A 141 7.96 -3.81 -9.24
CA SER A 141 7.48 -5.17 -9.52
C SER A 141 5.96 -5.22 -9.47
N GLU A 142 5.34 -5.68 -10.57
CA GLU A 142 3.90 -5.96 -10.65
C GLU A 142 3.44 -6.90 -9.54
N GLU A 143 4.23 -7.94 -9.26
CA GLU A 143 3.93 -8.97 -8.28
C GLU A 143 3.91 -8.41 -6.85
N LEU A 144 4.86 -7.53 -6.52
CA LEU A 144 4.84 -6.83 -5.24
C LEU A 144 3.69 -5.85 -5.13
N LEU A 145 3.34 -5.14 -6.21
CA LEU A 145 2.18 -4.25 -6.23
C LEU A 145 0.88 -5.03 -6.03
N LYS A 146 0.71 -6.19 -6.67
CA LYS A 146 -0.43 -7.09 -6.44
C LYS A 146 -0.50 -7.54 -4.99
N MET A 147 0.62 -7.97 -4.42
CA MET A 147 0.69 -8.36 -3.01
C MET A 147 0.31 -7.18 -2.09
N GLN A 148 0.92 -6.00 -2.29
CA GLN A 148 0.64 -4.80 -1.50
C GLN A 148 -0.82 -4.35 -1.61
N TRP A 149 -1.41 -4.43 -2.80
CA TRP A 149 -2.83 -4.16 -3.02
C TRP A 149 -3.73 -5.00 -2.11
N HIS A 150 -3.47 -6.31 -2.05
CA HIS A 150 -4.25 -7.21 -1.20
C HIS A 150 -4.00 -6.96 0.28
N LEU A 151 -2.73 -6.88 0.70
CA LEU A 151 -2.35 -6.73 2.10
C LEU A 151 -2.80 -5.39 2.69
N ASN A 152 -2.68 -4.28 1.96
CA ASN A 152 -3.13 -2.97 2.44
C ASN A 152 -4.65 -2.95 2.66
N ARG A 153 -5.42 -3.63 1.82
CA ARG A 153 -6.88 -3.74 1.99
C ARG A 153 -7.24 -4.57 3.23
N VAL A 154 -6.57 -5.70 3.44
CA VAL A 154 -6.76 -6.53 4.65
C VAL A 154 -6.36 -5.76 5.91
N ALA A 155 -5.24 -5.02 5.86
CA ALA A 155 -4.77 -4.20 6.98
C ALA A 155 -5.76 -3.05 7.30
N ALA A 156 -6.29 -2.38 6.29
CA ALA A 156 -7.30 -1.34 6.47
C ALA A 156 -8.60 -1.90 7.08
N LEU A 157 -9.06 -3.07 6.62
CA LEU A 157 -10.26 -3.73 7.14
C LEU A 157 -10.08 -4.26 8.58
N SER A 158 -8.88 -4.69 8.96
CA SER A 158 -8.58 -5.19 10.31
C SER A 158 -8.45 -4.08 11.37
N GLY A 159 -8.53 -2.80 10.98
CA GLY A 159 -8.35 -1.68 11.91
C GLY A 159 -6.90 -1.40 12.28
N ALA A 160 -5.92 -1.98 11.56
CA ALA A 160 -4.49 -1.86 11.86
C ALA A 160 -3.93 -0.43 11.68
N SER A 161 -4.70 0.49 11.10
CA SER A 161 -4.33 1.90 10.91
C SER A 161 -4.52 2.78 12.15
N GLU A 162 -4.98 2.25 13.30
CA GLU A 162 -5.35 3.06 14.47
C GLU A 162 -4.21 3.88 15.12
N VAL A 163 -2.95 3.72 14.69
CA VAL A 163 -1.78 4.35 15.32
C VAL A 163 -1.34 5.63 14.61
N LEU A 164 -2.14 6.70 14.64
CA LEU A 164 -1.63 8.05 14.34
C LEU A 164 -2.33 9.12 15.18
N ASP A 165 -1.69 9.45 16.30
CA ASP A 165 -1.71 10.79 16.89
C ASP A 165 -0.83 11.69 16.02
N PHE A 166 -1.43 12.43 15.09
CA PHE A 166 -0.76 13.57 14.46
C PHE A 166 -0.71 14.77 15.42
N HIS A 167 -0.17 14.58 16.62
CA HIS A 167 0.28 15.68 17.45
C HIS A 167 1.77 15.88 17.23
N ARG A 168 2.12 16.55 16.13
CA ARG A 168 3.36 17.31 16.10
C ARG A 168 3.16 18.50 17.04
N GLN A 169 3.38 18.29 18.32
CA GLN A 169 3.63 19.40 19.23
C GLN A 169 4.98 19.95 18.79
N GLU A 170 4.94 20.99 17.95
CA GLU A 170 6.11 21.82 17.73
C GLU A 170 6.42 22.44 19.09
N ASP A 171 7.44 21.92 19.76
CA ASP A 171 8.07 22.60 20.89
C ASP A 171 8.41 24.01 20.41
N ASN A 172 7.66 24.99 20.92
CA ASN A 172 7.88 26.39 20.66
C ASN A 172 9.20 26.80 21.35
N PRO A 173 10.31 27.05 20.62
CA PRO A 173 11.60 27.35 21.26
C PRO A 173 11.73 28.82 21.66
N PHE A 174 10.68 29.64 21.52
CA PHE A 174 10.77 31.06 21.83
C PHE A 174 9.87 31.41 23.02
N THR A 175 10.33 31.01 24.21
CA THR A 175 10.12 31.84 25.40
C THR A 175 11.45 32.49 25.73
N VAL A 176 11.63 33.74 25.28
CA VAL A 176 12.70 34.62 25.76
C VAL A 176 12.04 35.94 26.19
N HIS A 177 12.08 36.11 27.52
CA HIS A 177 11.78 37.27 28.37
C HIS A 177 10.32 37.75 28.51
#